data_AF-A0AAP2UCG3-F1
#
_entry.id   AF-A0AAP2UCG3-F1
#
_cell.length_a   1.000
_cell.length_b   1.000
_cell.length_c   1.000
_cell.angle_alpha   90.00
_cell.angle_beta   90.00
_cell.angle_gamma   90.00
#
_symmetry.space_group_name_H-M   'P 1'
#
loop_
_entity.id
_entity.type
_entity.pdbx_description
1 polymer ?
#
loop_
_entity_poly.entity_id
_entity_poly.type
_entity_poly.pdbx_seq_one_letter_code
_entity_poly.pdbx_strand_id
1 'polypeptide(L)' 'MQKQKCERVDNVEERTLLVVTVLRGKGTKEDVCRLVELYYEKDREGNYHFLFDKDPRKEKEQI' A
#
# COMPACT_ATOMS: atom_id res chain seq x y z
N MET A 1 -1.78 1.91 -45.49
CA MET A 1 -1.12 1.31 -44.30
C MET A 1 -0.67 2.43 -43.39
N GLN A 2 -1.28 2.60 -42.20
CA GLN A 2 -0.81 3.58 -41.21
C GLN A 2 0.57 3.12 -40.71
N LYS A 3 1.58 4.00 -40.81
CA LYS A 3 2.90 3.76 -40.21
C LYS A 3 2.73 3.77 -38.69
N GLN A 4 2.72 2.60 -38.05
CA GLN A 4 2.87 2.54 -36.60
C GLN A 4 4.23 3.16 -36.24
N LYS A 5 4.21 4.28 -35.52
CA LYS A 5 5.42 4.86 -34.95
C LYS A 5 5.92 3.89 -33.87
N CYS A 6 7.05 3.25 -34.12
CA CYS A 6 7.77 2.51 -33.09
C CYS A 6 8.50 3.55 -32.23
N GLU A 7 7.99 3.82 -31.05
CA GLU A 7 8.63 4.73 -30.08
C GLU A 7 9.48 3.92 -29.10
N ARG A 8 10.73 4.32 -28.93
CA ARG A 8 11.66 3.72 -27.98
C ARG A 8 11.33 4.24 -26.57
N VAL A 9 11.06 3.34 -25.64
CA VAL A 9 10.86 3.67 -24.22
C VAL A 9 12.11 3.24 -23.46
N ASP A 10 12.89 4.20 -23.00
CA ASP A 10 14.04 3.96 -22.11
C ASP A 10 13.64 4.27 -20.65
N ASN A 11 14.36 3.68 -19.70
CA ASN A 11 14.22 3.93 -18.25
C ASN A 11 12.85 3.57 -17.63
N VAL A 12 12.29 2.42 -18.00
CA VAL A 12 11.09 1.90 -17.34
C VAL A 12 11.46 1.38 -15.95
N GLU A 13 10.81 1.91 -14.92
CA GLU A 13 10.85 1.39 -13.55
C GLU A 13 9.48 0.84 -13.19
N GLU A 14 9.42 -0.44 -12.81
CA GLU A 14 8.22 -1.04 -12.21
C GLU A 14 8.28 -0.84 -10.70
N ARG A 15 7.23 -0.25 -10.13
CA ARG A 15 7.02 -0.19 -8.68
C ARG A 15 5.73 -0.91 -8.33
N THR A 16 5.83 -1.86 -7.40
CA THR A 16 4.67 -2.62 -6.92
C THR A 16 4.37 -2.24 -5.49
N LEU A 17 3.11 -1.92 -5.23
CA LEU A 17 2.59 -1.65 -3.89
C LEU A 17 1.67 -2.80 -3.48
N LEU A 18 1.97 -3.44 -2.36
CA LEU A 18 1.08 -4.41 -1.72
C LEU A 18 0.27 -3.70 -0.64
N VAL A 19 -1.06 -3.85 -0.71
CA VAL A 19 -1.98 -3.35 0.31
C VAL A 19 -2.64 -4.53 0.99
N VAL A 20 -2.51 -4.64 2.31
CA VAL A 20 -3.11 -5.70 3.12
C VAL A 20 -4.13 -5.09 4.06
N THR A 21 -5.38 -5.54 4.00
CA THR A 21 -6.42 -5.15 4.95
C THR A 21 -6.47 -6.15 6.10
N VAL A 22 -6.27 -5.67 7.33
CA VAL A 22 -6.33 -6.50 8.54
C VAL A 22 -7.37 -5.98 9.52
N LEU A 23 -7.93 -6.89 10.31
CA LEU A 23 -8.76 -6.52 11.46
C LEU A 23 -7.87 -6.34 12.69
N ARG A 24 -7.79 -5.12 13.23
CA ARG A 24 -6.95 -4.76 14.38
C ARG A 24 -7.81 -4.38 15.59
N GLY A 25 -7.47 -4.93 16.75
CA GLY A 25 -8.11 -4.67 18.05
C GLY A 25 -8.28 -5.95 18.86
N LYS A 26 -8.55 -5.83 20.16
CA LYS A 26 -8.82 -6.97 21.05
C LYS A 26 -10.26 -7.49 20.96
N GLY A 27 -11.15 -6.75 20.30
CA GLY A 27 -12.57 -7.13 20.18
C GLY A 27 -13.36 -6.92 21.47
N THR A 28 -12.85 -6.08 22.39
CA THR A 28 -13.55 -5.70 23.62
C THR A 28 -14.32 -4.39 23.42
N LYS A 29 -15.14 -3.99 24.40
CA LYS A 29 -15.84 -2.70 24.36
C LYS A 29 -14.86 -1.52 24.34
N GLU A 30 -13.75 -1.66 25.05
CA GLU A 30 -12.70 -0.65 25.19
C GLU A 30 -11.77 -0.62 23.97
N ASP A 31 -11.59 -1.76 23.30
CA ASP A 31 -10.76 -1.88 22.11
C ASP A 31 -11.47 -2.64 20.99
N VAL A 32 -12.46 -1.96 20.40
CA VAL A 32 -13.24 -2.48 19.28
C VAL A 32 -12.35 -2.75 18.07
N CYS A 33 -12.61 -3.87 17.40
CA CYS A 33 -11.96 -4.22 16.15
C CYS A 33 -12.30 -3.21 15.06
N ARG A 34 -11.29 -2.90 14.23
CA ARG A 34 -11.42 -2.00 13.08
C ARG A 34 -10.56 -2.50 11.93
N LEU A 35 -10.93 -2.15 10.71
CA LEU A 35 -10.10 -2.42 9.55
C LEU A 35 -8.94 -1.41 9.52
N VAL A 36 -7.75 -1.92 9.23
CA VAL A 36 -6.52 -1.14 9.03
C VAL A 36 -5.89 -1.62 7.74
N GLU A 37 -5.50 -0.68 6.88
CA GLU A 37 -4.75 -0.97 5.66
C GLU A 37 -3.26 -0.83 5.94
N LEU A 38 -2.48 -1.86 5.61
CA LEU A 38 -1.03 -1.89 5.71
C LEU A 38 -0.44 -1.80 4.31
N TYR A 39 0.45 -0.83 4.08
CA TYR A 39 1.06 -0.59 2.79
C TYR A 39 2.51 -1.04 2.79
N TYR A 40 2.90 -1.79 1.76
CA TYR A 40 4.24 -2.30 1.56
C TYR A 40 4.74 -2.01 0.16
N GLU A 41 6.00 -1.59 0.04
CA GLU A 41 6.70 -1.48 -1.24
C GLU A 41 7.50 -2.75 -1.50
N LYS A 42 7.48 -3.24 -2.73
CA LYS A 42 8.35 -4.32 -3.17
C LYS A 42 9.68 -3.76 -3.66
N ASP A 43 10.79 -4.18 -3.06
CA ASP A 43 12.12 -3.83 -3.56
C ASP A 43 12.50 -4.62 -4.83
N ARG A 44 13.69 -4.32 -5.37
CA ARG A 44 14.21 -4.96 -6.58
C ARG A 44 14.59 -6.44 -6.38
N GLU A 45 14.80 -6.87 -5.13
CA GLU A 45 15.09 -8.26 -4.78
C GLU A 45 13.79 -9.07 -4.57
N GLY A 46 12.65 -8.38 -4.54
CA GLY A 46 11.32 -8.93 -4.41
C GLY A 46 10.80 -8.99 -2.98
N ASN A 47 11.49 -8.38 -2.02
CA ASN A 47 11.07 -8.31 -0.62
C ASN A 47 10.10 -7.16 -0.41
N TYR A 48 9.14 -7.36 0.51
CA TYR A 48 8.17 -6.32 0.88
C TYR A 48 8.64 -5.56 2.11
N HIS A 49 8.78 -4.24 1.98
CA HIS A 49 9.12 -3.31 3.06
C HIS A 49 7.91 -2.53 3.49
N PHE A 50 7.64 -2.47 4.79
CA PHE A 50 6.53 -1.70 5.33
C PHE A 50 6.77 -0.20 5.11
N LEU A 51 5.75 0.48 4.58
CA LEU A 51 5.77 1.93 4.40
C LEU A 51 5.01 2.63 5.53
N PHE A 52 3.71 2.39 5.61
CA PHE A 52 2.83 3.00 6.61
C PHE A 52 1.53 2.20 6.75
N ASP A 53 0.78 2.49 7.82
CA ASP A 53 -0.55 1.96 8.05
C ASP A 53 -1.59 3.08 8.08
N LYS A 54 -2.71 2.86 7.41
CA LYS A 54 -3.88 3.72 7.49
C LYS A 54 -4.81 3.18 8.57
N ASP A 55 -4.60 3.67 9.79
CA ASP A 55 -5.41 3.33 10.96
C ASP A 55 -6.40 4.49 11.26
N PRO A 56 -7.72 4.25 11.21
CA PRO A 56 -8.73 5.27 11.50
C PRO A 56 -8.61 5.94 12.87
N ARG A 57 -7.89 5.34 13.84
CA ARG A 57 -7.62 5.99 15.13
C ARG A 57 -6.53 7.07 15.03
N LYS A 58 -5.51 6.86 14.20
CA LYS A 58 -4.43 7.85 13.99
C LYS A 58 -4.90 9.12 13.27
N GLU A 59 -5.95 9.00 12.46
CA GLU A 59 -6.56 10.16 11.79
C GLU A 59 -7.34 11.06 12.76
N LYS A 60 -7.89 10.48 13.85
CA LYS A 60 -8.68 11.23 14.85
C LYS A 60 -7.84 11.96 15.89
N GLU A 61 -6.57 11.58 16.07
CA GLU A 61 -5.66 12.19 17.05
C GLU A 61 -5.01 13.50 16.55
N GLN A 62 -5.20 13.88 15.28
CA GLN A 62 -4.62 15.08 14.67
C GLN A 62 -5.51 16.34 14.76
N ILE A 63 -6.56 16.34 15.60
CA ILE A 63 -7.51 17.45 15.77
C ILE A 63 -7.44 17.99 17.20
#